data_AF-A0AAW5T867-F1
#
_entry.id   AF-A0AAW5T867-F1
#
_cell.length_a   1.000
_cell.length_b   1.000
_cell.length_c   1.000
_cell.angle_alpha   90.00
_cell.angle_beta   90.00
_cell.angle_gamma   90.00
#
_symmetry.space_group_name_H-M   'P 1'
#
loop_
_entity.id
_entity.type
_entity.pdbx_description
1 polymer ?
#
loop_
_entity_poly.entity_id
_entity_poly.type
_entity_poly.pdbx_seq_one_letter_code
_entity_poly.pdbx_strand_id
1 'polypeptide(L)'
;MNTFDTVVVGAGIAGITAANLLRGAGQRVALASLRQIYGEDVPDPVDYWITRWGGDPYSMGSYSYVAVGASHEDHDAMATPAGGTVHLAGEATWSTDPATVNGALLSGHRAAERILGEPIDLAQLQAVDS
;
A
#
# COMPACT_ATOMS: atom_id res chain seq x y z
N MET A 1 19.93 14.04 26.42
CA MET A 1 20.55 13.04 25.54
C MET A 1 19.42 12.46 24.71
N ASN A 2 19.17 13.05 23.54
CA ASN A 2 18.02 12.73 22.69
C ASN A 2 18.45 11.71 21.65
N THR A 3 17.88 10.52 21.72
CA THR A 3 17.88 9.59 20.59
C THR A 3 16.57 8.83 20.61
N PHE A 4 15.77 8.99 19.55
CA PHE A 4 14.68 8.10 19.21
C PHE A 4 14.74 7.89 17.69
N ASP A 5 14.85 6.64 17.26
CA ASP A 5 15.18 6.27 15.88
C ASP A 5 13.98 5.70 15.08
N THR A 6 12.75 6.10 15.41
CA THR A 6 11.46 5.80 14.71
C THR A 6 10.56 4.79 15.44
N VAL A 7 9.25 5.08 15.46
CA VAL A 7 8.18 4.15 15.88
C VAL A 7 7.16 4.04 14.75
N VAL A 8 6.81 2.81 14.37
CA VAL A 8 5.74 2.50 13.41
C VAL A 8 4.67 1.66 14.11
N VAL A 9 3.40 2.04 13.97
CA VAL A 9 2.27 1.25 14.50
C VAL A 9 1.29 0.96 13.36
N GLY A 10 1.11 -0.33 13.07
CA GLY A 10 0.21 -0.81 12.03
C GLY A 10 -1.28 -0.70 12.41
N ALA A 11 -2.12 -0.49 11.40
CA ALA A 11 -3.56 -0.35 11.56
C ALA A 11 -4.30 -1.32 10.63
N GLY A 12 -4.84 -2.41 11.18
CA GLY A 12 -5.85 -3.23 10.50
C GLY A 12 -7.25 -2.61 10.59
N ILE A 13 -8.23 -3.16 9.86
CA ILE A 13 -9.63 -2.68 9.83
C ILE A 13 -10.21 -2.51 11.25
N ALA A 14 -9.91 -3.43 12.18
CA ALA A 14 -10.37 -3.32 13.57
C ALA A 14 -9.76 -2.12 14.31
N GLY A 15 -8.47 -1.86 14.12
CA GLY A 15 -7.77 -0.72 14.73
C GLY A 15 -8.21 0.62 14.15
N ILE A 16 -8.44 0.69 12.84
CA ILE A 16 -8.96 1.89 12.15
C ILE A 16 -10.40 2.19 12.62
N THR A 17 -11.24 1.17 12.73
CA THR A 17 -12.64 1.32 13.17
C THR A 17 -12.71 1.81 14.61
N ALA A 18 -11.94 1.22 15.53
CA ALA A 18 -11.87 1.67 16.91
C ALA A 18 -11.32 3.12 16.99
N ALA A 19 -10.30 3.45 16.20
CA ALA A 19 -9.75 4.80 16.14
C ALA A 19 -10.76 5.84 15.64
N ASN A 20 -11.57 5.50 14.64
CA ASN A 20 -12.58 6.41 14.12
C ASN A 20 -13.70 6.68 15.14
N LEU A 21 -14.17 5.63 15.85
CA LEU A 21 -15.19 5.78 16.90
C LEU A 21 -14.69 6.64 18.06
N LEU A 22 -13.48 6.38 18.54
CA LEU A 22 -12.89 7.12 19.66
C LEU A 22 -12.57 8.57 19.26
N ARG A 23 -12.10 8.84 18.04
CA ARG A 23 -11.95 10.22 17.52
C ARG A 23 -13.28 10.96 17.42
N GLY A 24 -14.34 10.29 16.97
CA GLY A 24 -15.70 10.86 16.93
C GLY A 24 -16.22 11.27 18.31
N ALA A 25 -15.73 10.62 19.36
CA ALA A 25 -15.98 10.96 20.76
C ALA A 25 -14.96 11.95 21.36
N GLY A 26 -14.09 12.56 20.54
CA GLY A 26 -13.09 13.56 20.98
C GLY A 26 -11.84 12.98 21.65
N GLN A 27 -11.60 11.67 21.56
CA GLN A 27 -10.48 11.00 22.23
C GLN A 27 -9.18 11.01 21.41
N ARG A 28 -8.04 11.11 22.11
CA ARG A 28 -6.70 10.93 21.53
C ARG A 28 -6.34 9.44 21.51
N VAL A 29 -6.65 8.78 20.39
CA VAL A 29 -6.68 7.31 20.28
C VAL A 29 -5.30 6.65 20.27
N ALA A 30 -4.28 7.30 19.69
CA ALA A 30 -2.96 6.68 19.51
C ALA A 30 -2.26 6.29 20.82
N LEU A 31 -2.51 7.03 21.91
CA LEU A 31 -1.78 6.84 23.17
C LEU A 31 -2.54 6.05 24.21
N ALA A 32 -3.87 6.02 24.16
CA ALA A 32 -4.68 5.30 25.13
C ALA A 32 -4.37 3.80 25.12
N SER A 33 -4.28 3.19 23.93
CA SER A 33 -3.90 1.78 23.79
C SER A 33 -2.44 1.52 24.20
N LEU A 34 -1.52 2.44 23.89
CA LEU A 34 -0.12 2.31 24.29
C LEU A 34 0.04 2.40 25.82
N ARG A 35 -0.62 3.36 26.47
CA ARG A 35 -0.62 3.50 27.94
C ARG A 35 -1.29 2.33 28.64
N GLN A 36 -2.33 1.75 28.05
CA GLN A 36 -2.96 0.54 28.57
C GLN A 36 -2.01 -0.67 28.57
N ILE A 37 -1.18 -0.82 27.54
CA ILE A 37 -0.27 -1.96 27.39
C ILE A 37 1.03 -1.74 28.18
N TYR A 38 1.58 -0.53 28.13
CA TYR A 38 2.94 -0.23 28.59
C TYR A 38 3.00 0.69 29.82
N GLY A 39 1.85 1.16 30.33
CA GLY A 39 1.75 2.02 31.51
C GLY A 39 1.66 3.51 31.19
N GLU A 40 1.31 4.31 32.21
CA GLU A 40 1.06 5.75 32.08
C GLU A 40 2.31 6.58 31.74
N ASP A 41 3.51 6.02 31.93
CA ASP A 41 4.78 6.68 31.64
C ASP A 41 5.05 6.85 30.12
N VAL A 42 4.17 6.33 29.25
CA VAL A 42 4.25 6.58 27.80
C VAL A 42 4.04 8.08 27.53
N PRO A 43 5.05 8.80 27.02
CA PRO A 43 4.95 10.24 26.79
C PRO A 43 4.02 10.58 25.62
N ASP A 44 3.60 11.84 25.54
CA ASP A 44 2.93 12.35 24.34
C ASP A 44 3.91 12.35 23.15
N PRO A 45 3.43 12.09 21.92
CA PRO A 45 4.27 12.05 20.73
C PRO A 45 4.75 13.46 20.40
N VAL A 46 6.01 13.56 19.96
CA VAL A 46 6.62 14.84 19.55
C VAL A 46 6.06 15.31 18.21
N ASP A 47 5.73 14.36 17.31
CA ASP A 47 5.11 14.62 16.02
C ASP A 47 4.35 13.37 15.54
N TYR A 48 3.43 13.55 14.58
CA TYR A 48 2.69 12.45 13.95
C TYR A 48 2.25 12.79 12.53
N TRP A 49 2.24 11.79 11.65
CA TRP A 49 1.59 11.87 10.34
C TRP A 49 0.52 10.79 10.22
N ILE A 50 -0.67 11.17 9.75
CA ILE A 50 -1.77 10.24 9.50
C ILE A 50 -2.14 10.35 8.02
N THR A 51 -1.98 9.26 7.29
CA THR A 51 -2.42 9.20 5.89
C THR A 51 -3.92 8.87 5.82
N ARG A 52 -4.57 9.35 4.76
CA ARG A 52 -5.98 9.07 4.45
C ARG A 52 -6.11 8.61 3.01
N TRP A 53 -5.50 7.47 2.70
CA TRP A 53 -5.42 6.92 1.34
C TRP A 53 -6.77 6.83 0.62
N GLY A 54 -7.84 6.44 1.33
CA GLY A 54 -9.19 6.38 0.75
C GLY A 54 -9.80 7.74 0.37
N GLY A 55 -9.28 8.85 0.90
CA GLY A 55 -9.70 10.21 0.54
C GLY A 55 -8.68 10.95 -0.35
N ASP A 56 -7.55 10.33 -0.67
CA ASP A 56 -6.57 10.87 -1.61
C ASP A 56 -7.10 10.70 -3.05
N PRO A 57 -7.29 11.77 -3.83
CA PRO A 57 -7.85 11.68 -5.17
C PRO A 57 -6.98 10.89 -6.17
N TYR A 58 -5.69 10.69 -5.86
CA TYR A 58 -4.76 9.96 -6.72
C TYR A 58 -4.62 8.48 -6.34
N SER A 59 -5.02 8.09 -5.12
CA SER A 59 -4.93 6.70 -4.65
C SER A 59 -6.30 6.06 -4.48
N MET A 60 -7.29 6.79 -3.97
CA MET A 60 -8.67 6.34 -3.74
C MET A 60 -8.79 5.07 -2.86
N GLY A 61 -7.72 4.71 -2.16
CA GLY A 61 -7.54 3.43 -1.48
C GLY A 61 -6.06 3.17 -1.21
N SER A 62 -5.75 2.13 -0.44
CA SER A 62 -4.37 1.76 -0.14
C SER A 62 -3.78 0.84 -1.21
N TYR A 63 -4.43 -0.30 -1.45
CA TYR A 63 -4.03 -1.34 -2.37
C TYR A 63 -5.22 -2.26 -2.65
N SER A 64 -5.14 -3.03 -3.72
CA SER A 64 -6.15 -4.00 -4.11
C SER A 64 -6.27 -5.16 -3.12
N TYR A 65 -7.42 -5.83 -3.13
CA TYR A 65 -7.62 -7.09 -2.43
C TYR A 65 -8.65 -7.92 -3.20
N VAL A 66 -8.58 -9.24 -3.06
CA VAL A 66 -9.58 -10.14 -3.67
C VAL A 66 -10.86 -10.08 -2.85
N ALA A 67 -11.86 -9.39 -3.37
CA ALA A 67 -13.18 -9.28 -2.75
C ALA A 67 -13.93 -10.63 -2.78
N VAL A 68 -14.96 -10.76 -1.94
CA VAL A 68 -15.85 -11.93 -1.99
C VAL A 68 -16.49 -12.03 -3.38
N GLY A 69 -16.28 -13.18 -4.04
CA GLY A 69 -16.76 -13.42 -5.40
C GLY A 69 -15.76 -13.04 -6.50
N ALA A 70 -14.63 -12.41 -6.16
CA ALA A 70 -13.52 -12.18 -7.07
C ALA A 70 -12.45 -13.29 -6.93
N SER A 71 -11.51 -13.32 -7.86
CA SER A 71 -10.39 -14.26 -7.87
C SER A 71 -9.10 -13.59 -8.34
N HIS A 72 -7.97 -14.31 -8.22
CA HIS A 72 -6.70 -13.84 -8.77
C HIS A 72 -6.72 -13.71 -10.30
N GLU A 73 -7.62 -14.44 -10.98
CA GLU A 73 -7.80 -14.33 -12.43
C GLU A 73 -8.31 -12.94 -12.84
N ASP A 74 -8.99 -12.21 -11.95
CA ASP A 74 -9.44 -10.84 -12.23
C ASP A 74 -8.25 -9.88 -12.37
N HIS A 75 -7.14 -10.14 -11.65
CA HIS A 75 -5.90 -9.37 -11.81
C HIS A 75 -5.25 -9.62 -13.18
N ASP A 76 -5.24 -10.88 -13.64
CA ASP A 76 -4.73 -11.25 -14.96
C ASP A 76 -5.62 -10.71 -16.09
N ALA A 77 -6.93 -10.72 -15.89
CA ALA A 77 -7.88 -10.12 -16.82
C ALA A 77 -7.63 -8.61 -16.98
N MET A 78 -7.45 -7.87 -15.88
CA MET A 78 -7.06 -6.45 -15.93
C MET A 78 -5.72 -6.21 -16.61
N ALA A 79 -4.79 -7.17 -16.53
CA ALA A 79 -3.51 -7.10 -17.22
C ALA A 79 -3.60 -7.30 -18.74
N THR A 80 -4.74 -7.73 -19.29
CA THR A 80 -4.88 -8.01 -20.72
C THR A 80 -4.83 -6.71 -21.54
N PRO A 81 -3.94 -6.58 -22.55
CA PRO A 81 -3.88 -5.38 -23.37
C PRO A 81 -5.19 -5.11 -24.11
N ALA A 82 -5.70 -3.88 -24.03
CA ALA A 82 -6.91 -3.47 -24.74
C ALA A 82 -6.53 -2.93 -26.13
N GLY A 83 -7.08 -3.56 -27.18
CA GLY A 83 -6.87 -3.16 -28.57
C GLY A 83 -5.40 -3.19 -29.04
N GLY A 84 -4.54 -3.96 -28.35
CA GLY A 84 -3.10 -4.06 -28.64
C GLY A 84 -2.32 -2.75 -28.50
N THR A 85 -2.93 -1.71 -27.93
CA THR A 85 -2.33 -0.37 -27.81
C THR A 85 -2.30 0.10 -26.36
N VAL A 86 -3.30 -0.28 -25.56
CA VAL A 86 -3.37 0.10 -24.14
C VAL A 86 -2.90 -1.06 -23.28
N HIS A 87 -1.82 -0.83 -22.54
CA HIS A 87 -1.24 -1.80 -21.60
C HIS A 87 -1.40 -1.27 -20.18
N LEU A 88 -2.02 -2.05 -19.30
CA LEU A 88 -2.17 -1.72 -17.89
C LEU A 88 -1.06 -2.39 -17.06
N ALA A 89 -0.54 -1.62 -16.11
CA ALA A 89 0.46 -2.05 -15.14
C ALA A 89 0.14 -1.45 -13.77
N GLY A 90 0.72 -2.03 -12.72
CA GLY A 90 0.45 -1.69 -11.33
C GLY A 90 0.10 -2.92 -10.51
N GLU A 91 0.15 -2.78 -9.18
CA GLU A 91 -0.04 -3.89 -8.23
C GLU A 91 -1.34 -4.68 -8.48
N ALA A 92 -2.41 -3.98 -8.88
CA ALA A 92 -3.70 -4.59 -9.14
C ALA A 92 -3.73 -5.44 -10.41
N THR A 93 -2.65 -5.50 -11.19
CA THR A 93 -2.57 -6.26 -12.45
C THR A 93 -1.63 -7.46 -12.37
N TRP A 94 -1.31 -7.90 -11.15
CA TRP A 94 -0.35 -8.97 -10.89
C TRP A 94 -0.93 -10.00 -9.90
N SER A 95 -1.20 -11.21 -10.38
CA SER A 95 -1.95 -12.24 -9.63
C SER A 95 -1.13 -12.98 -8.57
N THR A 96 0.20 -13.12 -8.74
CA THR A 96 1.04 -13.91 -7.82
C THR A 96 1.29 -13.22 -6.48
N ASP A 97 1.40 -11.89 -6.49
CA ASP A 97 1.67 -11.04 -5.34
C ASP A 97 1.02 -9.65 -5.49
N PRO A 98 -0.34 -9.60 -5.54
CA PRO A 98 -1.08 -8.33 -5.58
C PRO A 98 -0.84 -7.54 -4.29
N ALA A 99 -1.14 -6.23 -4.32
CA ALA A 99 -0.94 -5.32 -3.19
C ALA A 99 0.52 -5.14 -2.74
N THR A 100 1.50 -5.46 -3.61
CA THR A 100 2.92 -5.30 -3.30
C THR A 100 3.65 -4.37 -4.28
N VAL A 101 4.77 -3.82 -3.81
CA VAL A 101 5.71 -3.07 -4.66
C VAL A 101 6.32 -3.98 -5.73
N ASN A 102 6.60 -5.25 -5.39
CA ASN A 102 7.16 -6.21 -6.32
C ASN A 102 6.20 -6.51 -7.49
N GLY A 103 4.92 -6.77 -7.19
CA GLY A 103 3.89 -6.94 -8.23
C GLY A 103 3.72 -5.70 -9.11
N ALA A 104 3.83 -4.50 -8.56
CA ALA A 104 3.84 -3.26 -9.35
C ALA A 104 5.06 -3.17 -10.29
N LEU A 105 6.25 -3.52 -9.80
CA LEU A 105 7.48 -3.54 -10.59
C LEU A 105 7.39 -4.55 -11.73
N LEU A 106 7.04 -5.80 -11.42
CA LEU A 106 6.96 -6.90 -12.39
C LEU A 106 5.86 -6.67 -13.43
N SER A 107 4.71 -6.11 -13.04
CA SER A 107 3.66 -5.74 -14.00
C SER A 107 4.08 -4.64 -14.97
N GLY A 108 4.87 -3.67 -14.51
CA GLY A 108 5.47 -2.63 -15.35
C GLY A 108 6.47 -3.21 -16.35
N HIS A 109 7.37 -4.08 -15.88
CA HIS A 109 8.31 -4.81 -16.73
C HIS A 109 7.59 -5.63 -17.82
N ARG A 110 6.59 -6.42 -17.45
CA ARG A 110 5.74 -7.15 -18.40
C ARG A 110 5.07 -6.25 -19.43
N ALA A 111 4.59 -5.07 -19.02
CA ALA A 111 3.98 -4.13 -19.95
C ALA A 111 5.01 -3.59 -20.96
N ALA A 112 6.23 -3.29 -20.50
CA ALA A 112 7.33 -2.84 -21.36
C ALA A 112 7.74 -3.92 -22.38
N GLU A 113 7.91 -5.18 -21.97
CA GLU A 113 8.22 -6.28 -22.89
C GLU A 113 7.15 -6.46 -23.97
N ARG A 114 5.87 -6.33 -23.60
CA ARG A 114 4.76 -6.40 -24.56
C ARG A 114 4.78 -5.25 -25.56
N ILE A 115 5.18 -4.06 -25.14
CA ILE A 115 5.24 -2.87 -26.00
C ILE A 115 6.43 -2.96 -26.96
N LEU A 116 7.61 -3.38 -26.48
CA LEU A 116 8.81 -3.52 -27.30
C LEU A 116 8.78 -4.77 -28.18
N GLY A 117 8.03 -5.80 -27.78
CA GLY A 117 7.97 -7.08 -28.48
C GLY A 117 9.20 -7.95 -28.26
N GLU A 118 9.99 -7.67 -27.23
CA GLU A 118 11.20 -8.41 -26.88
C GLU A 118 11.39 -8.52 -25.35
N PRO A 119 12.08 -9.55 -24.86
CA PRO A 119 12.42 -9.65 -23.44
C PRO A 119 13.36 -8.54 -23.00
N ILE A 120 13.13 -8.00 -21.81
CA ILE A 120 13.97 -6.95 -21.20
C ILE A 120 14.64 -7.54 -19.97
N ASP A 121 15.94 -7.33 -19.82
CA ASP A 121 16.63 -7.70 -18.58
C ASP A 121 16.20 -6.77 -17.44
N LEU A 122 15.54 -7.32 -16.43
CA LEU A 122 15.11 -6.61 -15.22
C LEU A 122 16.27 -5.88 -14.52
N ALA A 123 17.51 -6.37 -14.66
CA ALA A 123 18.68 -5.69 -14.10
C ALA A 123 18.91 -4.30 -14.72
N GLN A 124 18.45 -4.07 -15.95
CA GLN A 124 18.55 -2.77 -16.62
C GLN A 124 17.65 -1.71 -15.98
N LEU A 125 16.55 -2.09 -15.32
CA LEU A 125 15.67 -1.16 -14.60
C LEU A 125 16.30 -0.62 -13.31
N GLN A 126 17.27 -1.34 -12.74
CA GLN A 126 18.01 -0.90 -11.54
C GLN A 126 19.23 -0.04 -11.88
N ALA A 127 19.60 0.03 -13.16
CA ALA A 127 20.80 0.70 -13.64
C ALA A 127 20.56 2.19 -14.01
N VAL A 128 19.42 2.77 -13.63
CA VAL A 128 19.15 4.20 -13.85
C VAL A 128 20.12 4.99 -12.97
N ASP A 129 20.99 5.77 -13.61
CA ASP A 129 22.15 6.46 -13.05
C ASP A 129 21.94 7.01 -11.62
N SER A 130 22.82 6.57 -10.71
CA SER A 130 23.03 7.16 -9.37
C SER A 130 23.88 8.41 -9.44
#